data_AF-A0A354V7D6-F1
#
_entry.id   AF-A0A354V7D6-F1
#
_cell.length_a   1.000
_cell.length_b   1.000
_cell.length_c   1.000
_cell.angle_alpha   90.00
_cell.angle_beta   90.00
_cell.angle_gamma   90.00
#
_symmetry.space_group_name_H-M   'P 1'
#
loop_
_entity.id
_entity.type
_entity.pdbx_description
1 polymer ?
#
loop_
_entity_poly.entity_id
_entity_poly.type
_entity_poly.pdbx_seq_one_letter_code
_entity_poly.pdbx_strand_id
1 'polypeptide(L)'
;MGLFIQGCLAFAGNPSALRGWAKQTALQPVPDQARAAFLHGAPGQVFDASIPDTKLALISSDDGICSAVTDKAAEQAVTDALEAGFRKAGLTFRLVIEHDDATVSTIHDREYLVAEGKIGWRVLAATVKGEAGGEAMLTAAPE
;
A
#
# COMPACT_ATOMS: atom_id res chain seq x y z
N MET A 1 -4.22 7.21 -2.85
CA MET A 1 -5.08 6.82 -1.70
C MET A 1 -6.25 5.93 -2.06
N GLY A 2 -7.08 6.26 -3.06
CA GLY A 2 -8.24 5.43 -3.43
C GLY A 2 -7.90 3.95 -3.63
N LEU A 3 -6.83 3.66 -4.38
CA LEU A 3 -6.33 2.30 -4.62
C LEU A 3 -6.01 1.54 -3.32
N PHE A 4 -5.37 2.19 -2.34
CA PHE A 4 -4.98 1.54 -1.09
C PHE A 4 -6.18 1.27 -0.18
N ILE A 5 -7.08 2.25 0.00
CA ILE A 5 -8.26 2.09 0.86
C ILE A 5 -9.25 1.07 0.26
N GLN A 6 -9.54 1.17 -1.05
CA GLN A 6 -10.53 0.33 -1.71
C GLN A 6 -10.00 -1.05 -2.10
N GLY A 7 -8.68 -1.17 -2.32
CA GLY A 7 -8.02 -2.43 -2.62
C GLY A 7 -7.43 -3.05 -1.37
N CYS A 8 -6.33 -2.50 -0.86
CA CYS A 8 -5.58 -3.16 0.20
C CYS A 8 -6.33 -3.28 1.52
N LEU A 9 -6.86 -2.19 2.09
CA LEU A 9 -7.54 -2.30 3.38
C LEU A 9 -8.80 -3.18 3.30
N ALA A 10 -9.58 -3.04 2.23
CA ALA A 10 -10.79 -3.83 2.05
C ALA A 10 -10.54 -5.35 1.92
N PHE A 11 -9.36 -5.77 1.46
CA PHE A 11 -9.08 -7.17 1.12
C PHE A 11 -7.81 -7.75 1.77
N ALA A 12 -7.13 -7.04 2.66
CA ALA A 12 -6.00 -7.58 3.41
C ALA A 12 -6.41 -8.85 4.17
N GLY A 13 -5.58 -9.89 4.09
CA GLY A 13 -5.89 -11.25 4.56
C GLY A 13 -6.69 -12.11 3.57
N ASN A 14 -7.17 -11.56 2.45
CA ASN A 14 -7.93 -12.29 1.43
C ASN A 14 -7.39 -12.00 0.00
N PRO A 15 -6.27 -12.62 -0.38
CA PRO A 15 -5.63 -12.35 -1.67
C PRO A 15 -6.50 -12.78 -2.86
N SER A 16 -7.33 -13.81 -2.71
CA SER A 16 -8.25 -14.23 -3.77
C SER A 16 -9.32 -13.17 -4.06
N ALA A 17 -9.90 -12.55 -3.02
CA ALA A 17 -10.86 -11.46 -3.19
C ALA A 17 -10.21 -10.23 -3.79
N LEU A 18 -9.00 -9.85 -3.34
CA LEU A 18 -8.24 -8.73 -3.92
C LEU A 18 -7.98 -8.92 -5.42
N ARG A 19 -7.55 -10.12 -5.84
CA ARG A 19 -7.32 -10.45 -7.25
C ARG A 19 -8.62 -10.48 -8.06
N GLY A 20 -9.71 -10.91 -7.45
CA GLY A 20 -11.05 -10.84 -8.04
C GLY A 20 -11.48 -9.39 -8.29
N TRP A 21 -11.31 -8.53 -7.28
CA TRP A 21 -11.58 -7.10 -7.38
C TRP A 21 -10.71 -6.43 -8.45
N ALA A 22 -9.40 -6.69 -8.47
CA ALA A 22 -8.47 -6.14 -9.47
C ALA A 22 -8.90 -6.47 -10.91
N LYS A 23 -9.41 -7.70 -11.15
CA LYS A 23 -9.97 -8.09 -12.44
C LYS A 23 -11.26 -7.33 -12.77
N GLN A 24 -12.15 -7.15 -11.78
CA GLN A 24 -13.41 -6.41 -11.96
C GLN A 24 -13.16 -4.93 -12.27
N THR A 25 -12.10 -4.35 -11.71
CA THR A 25 -11.66 -2.97 -11.99
C THR A 25 -10.74 -2.88 -13.21
N ALA A 26 -10.59 -3.97 -13.97
CA ALA A 26 -9.79 -4.06 -15.19
C ALA A 26 -8.30 -3.71 -15.03
N LEU A 27 -7.75 -3.86 -13.81
CA LEU A 27 -6.32 -3.73 -13.59
C LEU A 27 -5.58 -4.85 -14.31
N GLN A 28 -4.53 -4.48 -15.04
CA GLN A 28 -3.78 -5.42 -15.84
C GLN A 28 -2.71 -6.10 -14.98
N PRO A 29 -2.54 -7.42 -15.06
CA PRO A 29 -1.43 -8.08 -14.38
C PRO A 29 -0.09 -7.59 -14.98
N VAL A 30 0.87 -7.33 -14.12
CA VAL A 30 2.23 -6.99 -14.52
C VAL A 30 2.92 -8.26 -15.05
N PRO A 31 3.65 -8.19 -16.18
CA PRO A 31 4.40 -9.32 -16.72
C PRO A 31 5.41 -9.91 -15.72
N ASP A 32 5.62 -11.22 -15.80
CA ASP A 32 6.44 -12.01 -14.86
C ASP A 32 7.81 -11.39 -14.53
N GLN A 33 8.50 -10.86 -15.53
CA GLN A 33 9.81 -10.23 -15.35
C GLN A 33 9.75 -8.99 -14.44
N ALA A 34 8.76 -8.14 -14.64
CA ALA A 34 8.57 -6.93 -13.82
C ALA A 34 7.95 -7.27 -12.45
N ARG A 35 7.09 -8.29 -12.39
CA ARG A 35 6.52 -8.80 -11.13
C ARG A 35 7.62 -9.21 -10.14
N ALA A 36 8.72 -9.81 -10.62
CA ALA A 36 9.82 -10.24 -9.77
C ALA A 36 10.51 -9.08 -9.03
N ALA A 37 10.53 -7.88 -9.61
CA ALA A 37 11.12 -6.70 -8.99
C ALA A 37 10.31 -6.20 -7.79
N PHE A 38 8.97 -6.35 -7.82
CA PHE A 38 8.10 -5.96 -6.71
C PHE A 38 8.03 -7.02 -5.60
N LEU A 39 8.05 -8.29 -5.96
CA LEU A 39 7.87 -9.38 -5.00
C LEU A 39 9.18 -9.90 -4.40
N HIS A 40 10.34 -9.55 -4.97
CA HIS A 40 11.65 -10.06 -4.53
C HIS A 40 11.70 -11.60 -4.38
N GLY A 41 11.00 -12.31 -5.28
CA GLY A 41 10.91 -13.78 -5.26
C GLY A 41 9.80 -14.35 -4.36
N ALA A 42 9.08 -13.53 -3.60
CA ALA A 42 7.89 -13.95 -2.88
C ALA A 42 6.74 -14.33 -3.83
N PRO A 43 5.87 -15.29 -3.44
CA PRO A 43 4.72 -15.66 -4.24
C PRO A 43 3.61 -14.60 -4.16
N GLY A 44 2.99 -14.28 -5.30
CA GLY A 44 1.95 -13.27 -5.36
C GLY A 44 1.63 -12.80 -6.77
N GLN A 45 0.79 -11.77 -6.86
CA GLN A 45 0.42 -11.09 -8.10
C GLN A 45 0.63 -9.59 -7.97
N VAL A 46 0.98 -8.94 -9.08
CA VAL A 46 1.13 -7.49 -9.15
C VAL A 46 0.26 -7.01 -10.30
N PHE A 47 -0.45 -5.92 -10.08
CA PHE A 47 -1.33 -5.30 -11.05
C PHE A 47 -0.89 -3.86 -11.32
N ASP A 48 -0.87 -3.48 -12.59
CA ASP A 48 -0.68 -2.09 -13.00
C ASP A 48 -1.97 -1.32 -12.75
N ALA A 49 -1.86 -0.29 -11.92
CA ALA A 49 -2.93 0.65 -11.61
C ALA A 49 -2.57 2.07 -12.05
N SER A 50 -1.55 2.22 -12.90
CA SER A 50 -1.05 3.50 -13.36
C SER A 50 -2.13 4.32 -14.07
N ILE A 51 -2.08 5.62 -13.84
CA ILE A 51 -2.87 6.63 -14.56
C ILE A 51 -1.89 7.50 -15.38
N PRO A 52 -2.36 8.34 -16.32
CA PRO A 52 -1.47 9.07 -17.25
C PRO A 52 -0.28 9.79 -16.58
N ASP A 53 -0.49 10.35 -15.39
CA ASP A 53 0.49 11.19 -14.69
C ASP A 53 1.14 10.50 -13.48
N THR A 54 0.85 9.22 -13.21
CA THR A 54 1.35 8.54 -12.00
C THR A 54 1.50 7.05 -12.23
N LYS A 55 2.68 6.51 -11.94
CA LYS A 55 2.88 5.05 -11.97
C LYS A 55 2.42 4.46 -10.66
N LEU A 56 1.52 3.48 -10.75
CA LEU A 56 0.94 2.84 -9.59
C LEU A 56 0.98 1.33 -9.78
N ALA A 57 1.33 0.61 -8.72
CA ALA A 57 1.23 -0.84 -8.67
C ALA A 57 0.41 -1.26 -7.45
N LEU A 58 -0.38 -2.32 -7.62
CA LEU A 58 -1.05 -3.02 -6.55
C LEU A 58 -0.43 -4.41 -6.41
N ILE A 59 0.06 -4.73 -5.23
CA ILE A 59 0.73 -5.98 -4.91
C ILE A 59 -0.21 -6.82 -4.03
N SER A 60 -0.46 -8.05 -4.44
CA SER A 60 -1.25 -9.05 -3.73
C SER A 60 -0.36 -10.25 -3.42
N SER A 61 0.22 -10.26 -2.22
CA SER A 61 1.01 -11.41 -1.74
C SER A 61 0.10 -12.60 -1.42
N ASP A 62 0.62 -13.83 -1.57
CA ASP A 62 -0.14 -15.05 -1.24
C ASP A 62 -0.37 -15.21 0.29
N ASP A 63 0.43 -14.56 1.13
CA ASP A 63 0.27 -14.54 2.59
C ASP A 63 -0.81 -13.56 3.09
N GLY A 64 -1.50 -12.89 2.17
CA GLY A 64 -2.57 -11.95 2.50
C GLY A 64 -2.12 -10.51 2.74
N ILE A 65 -0.83 -10.21 2.63
CA ILE A 65 -0.34 -8.83 2.61
C ILE A 65 -0.74 -8.16 1.28
N CYS A 66 -1.19 -6.91 1.36
CA CYS A 66 -1.44 -6.07 0.20
C CYS A 66 -0.63 -4.79 0.27
N SER A 67 -0.06 -4.38 -0.86
CA SER A 67 0.61 -3.08 -0.96
C SER A 67 0.16 -2.29 -2.18
N ALA A 68 0.12 -0.96 -2.02
CA ALA A 68 -0.03 -0.02 -3.11
C ALA A 68 1.24 0.82 -3.20
N VAL A 69 1.86 0.86 -4.38
CA VAL A 69 3.14 1.55 -4.63
C VAL A 69 2.91 2.68 -5.63
N THR A 70 3.59 3.81 -5.44
CA THR A 70 3.64 4.94 -6.38
C THR A 70 5.09 5.38 -6.58
N ASP A 71 5.45 5.74 -7.81
CA ASP A 71 6.81 6.17 -8.16
C ASP A 71 7.17 7.56 -7.63
N LYS A 72 6.15 8.40 -7.40
CA LYS A 72 6.34 9.77 -6.94
C LYS A 72 5.26 10.21 -5.96
N ALA A 73 5.66 10.50 -4.73
CA ALA A 73 4.87 11.20 -3.74
C ALA A 73 5.77 11.90 -2.72
N ALA A 74 5.36 13.09 -2.27
CA ALA A 74 5.99 13.75 -1.13
C ALA A 74 5.52 13.10 0.18
N GLU A 75 6.45 12.84 1.10
CA GLU A 75 6.20 12.18 2.39
C GLU A 75 4.99 12.77 3.13
N GLN A 76 4.98 14.09 3.34
CA GLN A 76 3.88 14.75 4.06
C GLN A 76 2.54 14.56 3.35
N ALA A 77 2.53 14.63 2.01
CA ALA A 77 1.32 14.44 1.23
C ALA A 77 0.79 13.00 1.32
N VAL A 78 1.67 12.00 1.42
CA VAL A 78 1.27 10.60 1.67
C VAL A 78 0.62 10.47 3.05
N THR A 79 1.27 11.00 4.09
CA THR A 79 0.77 10.95 5.47
C THR A 79 -0.59 11.62 5.60
N ASP A 80 -0.73 12.85 5.09
CA ASP A 80 -1.97 13.61 5.16
C ASP A 80 -3.10 12.89 4.42
N ALA A 81 -2.81 12.39 3.22
CA ALA A 81 -3.81 11.72 2.39
C ALA A 81 -4.22 10.35 2.96
N LEU A 82 -3.29 9.63 3.59
CA LEU A 82 -3.55 8.35 4.24
C LEU A 82 -4.49 8.53 5.44
N GLU A 83 -4.15 9.43 6.35
CA GLU A 83 -4.95 9.67 7.54
C GLU A 83 -6.31 10.30 7.19
N ALA A 84 -6.36 11.22 6.21
CA ALA A 84 -7.62 11.72 5.68
C ALA A 84 -8.47 10.59 5.06
N GLY A 85 -7.83 9.62 4.40
CA GLY A 85 -8.46 8.41 3.88
C GLY A 85 -9.10 7.57 4.98
N PHE A 86 -8.38 7.32 6.08
CA PHE A 86 -8.91 6.59 7.24
C PHE A 86 -10.12 7.31 7.85
N ARG A 87 -10.00 8.62 8.10
CA ARG A 87 -11.10 9.44 8.65
C ARG A 87 -12.33 9.39 7.74
N LYS A 88 -12.13 9.54 6.42
CA LYS A 88 -13.23 9.49 5.43
C LYS A 88 -13.91 8.12 5.36
N ALA A 89 -13.17 7.06 5.59
CA ALA A 89 -13.69 5.69 5.66
C ALA A 89 -14.32 5.34 7.02
N GLY A 90 -14.31 6.25 8.00
CA GLY A 90 -14.85 5.99 9.34
C GLY A 90 -14.00 5.04 10.19
N LEU A 91 -12.73 4.85 9.81
CA LEU A 91 -11.80 3.96 10.50
C LEU A 91 -11.21 4.63 11.73
N THR A 92 -11.04 3.87 12.81
CA THR A 92 -10.19 4.30 13.92
C THR A 92 -8.75 3.96 13.59
N PHE A 93 -7.81 4.82 13.98
CA PHE A 93 -6.40 4.56 13.76
C PHE A 93 -5.53 5.22 14.81
N ARG A 94 -4.35 4.65 15.04
CA ARG A 94 -3.28 5.23 15.86
C ARG A 94 -1.92 4.92 15.25
N LEU A 95 -1.03 5.90 15.24
CA LEU A 95 0.38 5.68 14.96
C LEU A 95 1.00 4.88 16.11
N VAL A 96 1.77 3.85 15.80
CA VAL A 96 2.43 3.00 16.79
C VAL A 96 3.94 2.98 16.67
N ILE A 97 4.46 3.17 15.45
CA ILE A 97 5.89 3.21 15.18
C ILE A 97 6.14 4.32 14.15
N GLU A 98 7.20 5.07 14.36
CA GLU A 98 7.72 6.05 13.40
C GLU A 98 9.24 6.03 13.49
N HIS A 99 9.91 5.73 12.38
CA HIS A 99 11.37 5.71 12.31
C HIS A 99 11.86 5.84 10.87
N ASP A 100 13.16 6.04 10.74
CA ASP A 100 13.84 5.90 9.46
C ASP A 100 14.21 4.44 9.22
N ASP A 101 14.15 3.97 7.98
CA ASP A 101 14.54 2.59 7.68
C ASP A 101 16.02 2.37 8.05
N ALA A 102 16.29 1.28 8.77
CA ALA A 102 17.61 1.00 9.32
C ALA A 102 18.66 0.64 8.25
N THR A 103 18.22 0.24 7.06
CA THR A 103 19.06 -0.19 5.94
C THR A 103 19.14 0.87 4.84
N VAL A 104 18.07 1.63 4.63
CA VAL A 104 17.94 2.68 3.62
C VAL A 104 17.51 3.97 4.29
N SER A 105 18.48 4.71 4.85
CA SER A 105 18.22 5.91 5.66
C SER A 105 17.48 7.06 4.94
N THR A 106 17.25 6.96 3.63
CA THR A 106 16.41 7.90 2.87
C THR A 106 14.92 7.54 2.90
N ILE A 107 14.56 6.39 3.46
CA ILE A 107 13.18 5.95 3.67
C ILE A 107 12.75 6.33 5.08
N HIS A 108 11.55 6.86 5.19
CA HIS A 108 10.85 7.13 6.45
C HIS A 108 9.59 6.27 6.54
N ASP A 109 9.47 5.55 7.66
CA ASP A 109 8.45 4.57 7.93
C ASP A 109 7.50 5.06 9.02
N ARG A 110 6.20 4.93 8.76
CA ARG A 110 5.12 5.18 9.73
C ARG A 110 4.22 3.96 9.78
N GLU A 111 4.10 3.36 10.95
CA GLU A 111 3.23 2.22 11.18
C GLU A 111 2.01 2.61 12.02
N TYR A 112 0.85 2.18 11.55
CA TYR A 112 -0.45 2.45 12.15
C TYR A 112 -1.14 1.14 12.50
N LEU A 113 -1.86 1.13 13.63
CA LEU A 113 -2.96 0.19 13.82
C LEU A 113 -4.25 0.88 13.40
N VAL A 114 -4.99 0.24 12.51
CA VAL A 114 -6.23 0.75 11.90
C VAL A 114 -7.32 -0.28 12.15
N ALA A 115 -8.54 0.14 12.46
CA ALA A 115 -9.64 -0.78 12.74
C ALA A 115 -11.02 -0.28 12.28
N GLU A 116 -11.88 -1.26 11.96
CA GLU A 116 -13.32 -1.10 11.73
C GLU A 116 -14.08 -2.14 12.56
N GLY A 117 -14.65 -1.71 13.69
CA GLY A 117 -15.35 -2.62 14.59
C GLY A 117 -14.43 -3.70 15.17
N LYS A 118 -14.57 -4.93 14.70
CA LYS A 118 -13.75 -6.09 15.14
C LYS A 118 -12.63 -6.45 14.16
N ILE A 119 -12.57 -5.78 13.01
CA ILE A 119 -11.55 -6.02 11.99
C ILE A 119 -10.42 -5.01 12.24
N GLY A 120 -9.20 -5.51 12.31
CA GLY A 120 -7.99 -4.72 12.54
C GLY A 120 -6.95 -4.98 11.45
N TRP A 121 -6.14 -3.97 11.18
CA TRP A 121 -5.04 -4.02 10.24
C TRP A 121 -3.83 -3.30 10.81
N ARG A 122 -2.66 -3.86 10.54
CA ARG A 122 -1.39 -3.13 10.61
C ARG A 122 -1.13 -2.49 9.26
N VAL A 123 -0.93 -1.18 9.25
CA VAL A 123 -0.62 -0.41 8.04
C VAL A 123 0.75 0.21 8.15
N LEU A 124 1.63 -0.07 7.19
CA LEU A 124 2.93 0.57 7.04
C LEU A 124 2.89 1.55 5.87
N ALA A 125 3.33 2.78 6.10
CA ALA A 125 3.66 3.75 5.07
C ALA A 125 5.17 3.94 5.02
N ALA A 126 5.80 3.49 3.95
CA ALA A 126 7.21 3.70 3.67
C ALA A 126 7.35 4.75 2.56
N THR A 127 8.11 5.81 2.80
CA THR A 127 8.22 6.96 1.88
C THR A 127 9.67 7.43 1.73
N VAL A 128 10.06 7.85 0.53
CA VAL A 128 11.33 8.57 0.34
C VAL A 128 11.23 9.97 0.95
N LYS A 129 12.20 10.33 1.78
CA LYS A 129 12.27 11.63 2.47
C LYS A 129 12.42 12.81 1.52
N GLY A 130 11.89 13.95 1.96
CA GLY A 130 12.13 15.28 1.38
C GLY A 130 11.01 15.80 0.48
N GLU A 131 11.02 17.12 0.23
CA GLU A 131 9.92 17.84 -0.42
C GLU A 131 9.70 17.45 -1.89
N ALA A 132 10.76 17.06 -2.60
CA ALA A 132 10.66 16.57 -3.97
C ALA A 132 9.91 15.21 -4.05
N GLY A 133 9.87 14.49 -2.91
CA GLY A 133 9.31 13.17 -2.80
C GLY A 133 10.10 12.10 -3.55
N GLY A 134 9.52 10.92 -3.60
CA GLY A 134 10.03 9.79 -4.36
C GLY A 134 9.04 8.64 -4.29
N GLU A 135 9.55 7.41 -4.34
CA GLU A 135 8.69 6.25 -4.19
C GLU A 135 7.98 6.26 -2.83
N ALA A 136 6.73 5.83 -2.84
CA ALA A 136 5.98 5.57 -1.62
C ALA A 136 5.24 4.24 -1.73
N MET A 137 5.24 3.48 -0.64
CA MET A 137 4.59 2.19 -0.52
C MET A 137 3.70 2.19 0.71
N LEU A 138 2.43 1.88 0.51
CA LEU A 138 1.47 1.65 1.57
C LEU A 138 1.16 0.16 1.63
N THR A 139 1.37 -0.45 2.78
CA THR A 139 1.17 -1.89 2.99
C THR A 139 0.14 -2.11 4.07
N ALA A 140 -0.79 -3.03 3.86
CA ALA A 140 -1.77 -3.48 4.84
C ALA A 140 -1.63 -4.98 5.08
N ALA A 141 -1.61 -5.37 6.34
CA ALA A 141 -1.68 -6.74 6.81
C ALA A 141 -2.80 -6.87 7.86
N PRO A 142 -3.51 -8.01 7.93
CA PRO A 142 -4.46 -8.26 9.01
C PRO A 142 -3.74 -8.28 10.38
N GLU A 143 -4.41 -7.80 11.42
CA GLU A 143 -3.95 -7.91 12.82
C GLU A 143 -4.34 -9.25 13.47
#